data_AF-A0A925CN97-F1
#
_entry.id   AF-A0A925CN97-F1
#
_cell.length_a   1.000
_cell.length_b   1.000
_cell.length_c   1.000
_cell.angle_alpha   90.00
_cell.angle_beta   90.00
_cell.angle_gamma   90.00
#
_symmetry.space_group_name_H-M   'P 1'
#
loop_
_entity.id
_entity.type
_entity.pdbx_description
1 polymer ?
#
loop_
_entity_poly.entity_id
_entity_poly.type
_entity_poly.pdbx_seq_one_letter_code
_entity_poly.pdbx_strand_id
1 'polypeptide(L)'
;MSLTQQITTALSRVTNARLATDVMTAEMVQDIATTVDGKVQFTLLLDSRDDAALVRDVRQAVVDVSGVTDVKVNVRDPRQQAPTPARQGRALPMAPEAAPAPAPRVAAPTPVALPNLGRILAVSSGKGGVGKSTVSVNLAIALAQLGYRVGLMDADIYGPNIPLMMGLDQQPEVNKRAKIIPLEAYGVKLISLGFLIEKDQPAIWRGPIVMKLIGQFLKDVDWGQLDYFVVDMPPGTGDAQLSLVQTTLVNAALIVTTPQQVSTGDALRGVKMFERVAVPVLGIVENMSWFENPETGTPIAMFGSGGGQQLATQVGLDLLAQIPMDPRISEGGDTGRPLVAVEPTAPASKVFTALAARVVDGMNAIAARG
;
A
#
# COMPACT_ATOMS: atom_id res chain seq x y z
N MET A 1 -9.13 -23.29 33.59
CA MET A 1 -8.69 -23.68 32.23
C MET A 1 -8.92 -22.50 31.31
N SER A 2 -8.00 -22.19 30.40
CA SER A 2 -8.26 -21.14 29.40
C SER A 2 -9.36 -21.59 28.44
N LEU A 3 -10.12 -20.65 27.86
CA LEU A 3 -11.18 -20.95 26.90
C LEU A 3 -10.67 -21.82 25.73
N THR A 4 -9.46 -21.52 25.24
CA THR A 4 -8.77 -22.30 24.21
C THR A 4 -8.53 -23.75 24.63
N GLN A 5 -8.12 -24.01 25.88
CA GLN A 5 -7.94 -25.39 26.38
C GLN A 5 -9.26 -26.15 26.47
N GLN A 6 -10.36 -25.47 26.84
CA GLN A 6 -11.69 -26.09 26.89
C GLN A 6 -12.19 -26.45 25.50
N ILE A 7 -11.94 -25.58 24.51
CA ILE A 7 -12.26 -25.84 23.09
C ILE A 7 -11.46 -27.02 22.55
N THR A 8 -10.14 -27.06 22.77
CA THR A 8 -9.30 -28.21 22.37
C THR A 8 -9.81 -29.52 22.99
N THR A 9 -10.22 -29.49 24.26
CA THR A 9 -10.77 -30.66 24.96
C THR A 9 -12.14 -31.10 24.41
N ALA A 10 -12.97 -30.16 23.97
CA ALA A 10 -14.25 -30.47 23.34
C ALA A 10 -14.06 -31.07 21.94
N LEU A 11 -13.13 -30.52 21.17
CA LEU A 11 -12.78 -30.99 19.83
C LEU A 11 -12.15 -32.39 19.84
N SER A 12 -11.35 -32.73 20.84
CA SER A 12 -10.77 -34.08 20.96
C SER A 12 -11.79 -35.19 21.27
N ARG A 13 -13.08 -34.84 21.46
CA ARG A 13 -14.17 -35.81 21.63
C ARG A 13 -14.91 -36.12 20.33
N VAL A 14 -14.64 -35.37 19.25
CA VAL A 14 -15.27 -35.57 17.95
C VAL A 14 -14.41 -36.50 17.11
N THR A 15 -14.96 -37.66 16.75
CA THR A 15 -14.25 -38.70 16.00
C THR A 15 -14.54 -38.60 14.50
N ASN A 16 -13.50 -38.67 13.68
CA ASN A 16 -13.65 -38.86 12.24
C ASN A 16 -13.83 -40.35 11.93
N ALA A 17 -14.97 -40.72 11.33
CA ALA A 17 -15.30 -42.12 11.03
C ALA A 17 -14.36 -42.80 10.02
N ARG A 18 -13.75 -42.04 9.09
CA ARG A 18 -12.79 -42.56 8.10
C ARG A 18 -11.42 -42.82 8.71
N LEU A 19 -10.95 -41.92 9.56
CA LEU A 19 -9.63 -42.01 10.20
C LEU A 19 -9.65 -42.82 11.49
N ALA A 20 -10.84 -43.15 12.01
CA ALA A 20 -11.06 -43.85 13.27
C ALA A 20 -10.31 -43.22 14.47
N THR A 21 -10.12 -41.91 14.42
CA THR A 21 -9.42 -41.12 15.45
C THR A 21 -10.08 -39.75 15.61
N ASP A 22 -9.78 -39.04 16.70
CA ASP A 22 -10.34 -37.71 16.94
C ASP A 22 -9.74 -36.65 16.03
N VAL A 23 -10.50 -35.59 15.77
CA VAL A 23 -10.13 -34.53 14.82
C VAL A 23 -8.90 -33.72 15.23
N MET A 24 -8.52 -33.74 16.52
CA MET A 24 -7.30 -33.07 17.01
C MET A 24 -6.08 -33.96 16.76
N THR A 25 -6.15 -35.25 17.11
CA THR A 25 -5.08 -36.23 16.85
C THR A 25 -4.86 -36.46 15.36
N ALA A 26 -5.92 -36.35 14.56
CA ALA A 26 -5.85 -36.41 13.10
C ALA A 26 -5.28 -35.14 12.45
N GLU A 27 -4.90 -34.13 13.23
CA GLU A 27 -4.44 -32.81 12.76
C GLU A 27 -5.41 -32.13 11.78
N MET A 28 -6.70 -32.46 11.87
CA MET A 28 -7.74 -31.91 11.00
C MET A 28 -8.14 -30.51 11.42
N VAL A 29 -7.89 -30.09 12.67
CA VAL A 29 -8.20 -28.74 13.15
C VAL A 29 -6.92 -27.90 13.25
N GLN A 30 -6.93 -26.75 12.59
CA GLN A 30 -5.83 -25.79 12.55
C GLN A 30 -6.32 -24.37 12.91
N ASP A 31 -5.40 -23.46 13.20
CA ASP A 31 -5.65 -22.02 13.37
C ASP A 31 -6.74 -21.66 14.40
N ILE A 32 -6.79 -22.36 15.54
CA ILE A 32 -7.76 -22.05 16.61
C ILE A 32 -7.46 -20.67 17.19
N ALA A 33 -8.39 -19.73 17.01
CA ALA A 33 -8.32 -18.39 17.57
C ALA A 33 -9.59 -18.07 18.37
N THR A 34 -9.40 -17.46 19.54
CA THR A 34 -10.46 -17.08 20.47
C THR A 34 -10.35 -15.60 20.80
N THR A 35 -11.48 -14.94 21.05
CA THR A 35 -11.54 -13.54 21.49
C THR A 35 -12.01 -13.45 22.95
N VAL A 36 -11.76 -12.30 23.58
CA VAL A 36 -12.20 -12.03 24.97
C VAL A 36 -13.72 -12.00 25.13
N ASP A 37 -14.47 -11.70 24.05
CA ASP A 37 -15.92 -11.72 23.99
C ASP A 37 -16.51 -13.10 23.63
N GLY A 38 -15.68 -14.15 23.60
CA GLY A 38 -16.14 -15.53 23.45
C GLY A 38 -16.34 -16.01 22.00
N LYS A 39 -15.89 -15.27 20.99
CA LYS A 39 -15.96 -15.73 19.60
C LYS A 39 -14.82 -16.68 19.29
N VAL A 40 -15.14 -17.75 18.57
CA VAL A 40 -14.20 -18.82 18.24
C VAL A 40 -14.15 -19.00 16.72
N GLN A 41 -12.94 -19.05 16.17
CA GLN A 41 -12.72 -19.45 14.79
C GLN A 41 -11.62 -20.51 14.68
N PHE A 42 -11.76 -21.43 13.74
CA PHE A 42 -10.74 -22.42 13.41
C PHE A 42 -10.93 -22.94 11.99
N THR A 43 -9.87 -23.54 11.45
CA THR A 43 -9.86 -24.20 10.15
C THR A 43 -10.05 -25.70 10.35
N LEU A 44 -11.02 -26.31 9.64
CA LEU A 44 -11.21 -27.75 9.57
C LEU A 44 -10.75 -28.24 8.19
N LEU A 45 -9.73 -29.09 8.17
CA LEU A 45 -9.28 -29.80 6.97
C LEU A 45 -10.22 -30.96 6.72
N LEU A 46 -10.91 -30.95 5.58
CA LEU A 46 -11.90 -31.95 5.20
C LEU A 46 -11.56 -32.47 3.80
N ASP A 47 -11.23 -33.76 3.69
CA ASP A 47 -11.06 -34.43 2.40
C ASP A 47 -12.44 -34.73 1.80
N SER A 48 -12.53 -34.78 0.47
CA SER A 48 -13.74 -35.22 -0.26
C SER A 48 -14.33 -36.58 0.18
N ARG A 49 -13.55 -37.41 0.88
CA ARG A 49 -13.94 -38.71 1.42
C ARG A 49 -14.44 -38.66 2.87
N ASP A 50 -14.33 -37.52 3.53
CA ASP A 50 -14.83 -37.32 4.89
C ASP A 50 -16.34 -37.04 4.88
N ASP A 51 -17.04 -37.45 5.93
CA ASP A 51 -18.47 -37.20 6.07
C ASP A 51 -18.74 -35.70 6.27
N ALA A 52 -19.65 -35.13 5.48
CA ALA A 52 -20.09 -33.75 5.60
C ALA A 52 -20.76 -33.45 6.97
N ALA A 53 -21.22 -34.47 7.70
CA ALA A 53 -21.71 -34.34 9.07
C ALA A 53 -20.62 -33.87 10.05
N LEU A 54 -19.35 -34.19 9.79
CA LEU A 54 -18.24 -33.86 10.67
C LEU A 54 -18.12 -32.34 10.92
N VAL A 55 -18.42 -31.51 9.92
CA VAL A 55 -18.40 -30.04 10.08
C VAL A 55 -19.43 -29.58 11.11
N ARG A 56 -20.61 -30.22 11.14
CA ARG A 56 -21.67 -29.90 12.10
C ARG A 56 -21.30 -30.37 13.50
N ASP A 57 -20.75 -31.58 13.61
CA ASP A 57 -20.39 -32.18 14.89
C ASP A 57 -19.27 -31.39 15.58
N VAL A 58 -18.24 -31.01 14.82
CA VAL A 58 -17.13 -30.17 15.29
C VAL A 58 -17.63 -28.78 15.68
N ARG A 59 -18.55 -28.18 14.92
CA ARG A 59 -19.15 -26.88 15.27
C ARG A 59 -19.96 -26.98 16.57
N GLN A 60 -20.80 -28.02 16.71
CA GLN A 60 -21.66 -28.19 17.87
C GLN A 60 -20.83 -28.41 19.15
N ALA A 61 -19.78 -29.23 19.08
CA ALA A 61 -18.89 -29.46 20.21
C ALA A 61 -18.26 -28.18 20.76
N VAL A 62 -18.00 -27.17 19.90
CA VAL A 62 -17.44 -25.88 20.30
C VAL A 62 -18.52 -24.92 20.82
N VAL A 63 -19.73 -24.95 20.25
CA VAL A 63 -20.87 -24.16 20.73
C VAL A 63 -21.27 -24.53 22.17
N ASP A 64 -21.14 -25.81 22.53
CA ASP A 64 -21.50 -26.32 23.85
C ASP A 64 -20.47 -25.96 24.96
N VAL A 65 -19.36 -25.29 24.61
CA VAL A 65 -18.35 -24.84 25.58
C VAL A 65 -18.80 -23.54 26.25
N SER A 66 -18.88 -23.56 27.59
CA SER A 66 -19.23 -22.38 28.39
C SER A 66 -18.28 -21.20 28.11
N GLY A 67 -18.83 -20.06 27.73
CA GLY A 67 -18.09 -18.85 27.37
C GLY A 67 -17.92 -18.64 25.87
N VAL A 68 -18.42 -19.55 25.02
CA VAL A 68 -18.50 -19.37 23.58
C VAL A 68 -19.78 -18.62 23.21
N THR A 69 -19.64 -17.55 22.43
CA THR A 69 -20.74 -16.68 21.98
C THR A 69 -21.03 -16.82 20.49
N ASP A 70 -20.02 -17.16 19.68
CA ASP A 70 -20.16 -17.42 18.25
C ASP A 70 -19.05 -18.37 17.75
N VAL A 71 -19.35 -19.19 16.73
CA VAL A 71 -18.42 -20.18 16.18
C VAL A 71 -18.40 -20.11 14.65
N LYS A 72 -17.21 -19.79 14.11
CA LYS A 72 -16.92 -19.78 12.68
C LYS A 72 -15.94 -20.91 12.30
N VAL A 73 -16.39 -21.83 11.46
CA VAL A 73 -15.57 -22.94 10.95
C VAL A 73 -15.20 -22.67 9.50
N ASN A 74 -13.90 -22.59 9.20
CA ASN A 74 -13.42 -22.49 7.81
C ASN A 74 -13.05 -23.89 7.31
N VAL A 75 -13.74 -24.42 6.30
CA VAL A 75 -13.45 -25.75 5.75
C VAL A 75 -12.45 -25.65 4.59
N ARG A 76 -11.41 -26.48 4.58
CA ARG A 76 -10.38 -26.51 3.51
C ARG A 76 -10.00 -27.95 3.13
N ASP A 77 -9.61 -28.18 1.87
CA ASP A 77 -9.11 -29.50 1.42
C ASP A 77 -7.59 -29.61 1.70
N PRO A 78 -7.12 -30.65 2.43
CA PRO A 78 -5.70 -30.84 2.73
C PRO A 78 -4.81 -30.93 1.49
N ARG A 79 -5.34 -31.33 0.32
CA ARG A 79 -4.57 -31.46 -0.94
C ARG A 79 -4.22 -30.12 -1.58
N GLN A 80 -4.78 -29.01 -1.10
CA GLN A 80 -4.41 -27.66 -1.53
C GLN A 80 -3.20 -27.09 -0.76
N GLN A 81 -2.58 -27.88 0.13
CA GLN A 81 -1.29 -27.58 0.75
C GLN A 81 -0.22 -28.56 0.27
N ALA A 82 0.62 -28.13 -0.67
CA ALA A 82 1.98 -28.64 -0.78
C ALA A 82 2.95 -27.48 -1.06
N PRO A 83 4.03 -27.31 -0.26
CA PRO A 83 5.12 -26.41 -0.58
C PRO A 83 6.01 -27.04 -1.65
N THR A 84 6.42 -26.25 -2.64
CA THR A 84 7.29 -26.68 -3.75
C THR A 84 8.73 -26.91 -3.27
N PRO A 85 9.36 -28.09 -3.53
CA PRO A 85 10.81 -28.20 -3.59
C PRO A 85 11.29 -28.34 -5.04
N ALA A 86 12.40 -27.68 -5.36
CA ALA A 86 13.10 -27.84 -6.63
C ALA A 86 13.80 -29.21 -6.72
N ARG A 87 13.79 -29.87 -7.91
CA ARG A 87 14.96 -30.52 -8.50
C ARG A 87 14.72 -31.03 -9.94
N GLN A 88 15.83 -31.03 -10.68
CA GLN A 88 16.04 -31.33 -12.10
C GLN A 88 15.89 -32.84 -12.44
N GLY A 89 15.55 -33.13 -13.70
CA GLY A 89 16.16 -34.25 -14.45
C GLY A 89 15.26 -35.35 -15.05
N ARG A 90 15.20 -35.36 -16.40
CA ARG A 90 14.88 -36.45 -17.37
C ARG A 90 13.40 -36.78 -17.72
N ALA A 91 13.13 -36.70 -19.03
CA ALA A 91 11.90 -37.02 -19.78
C ALA A 91 11.72 -38.54 -20.05
N LEU A 92 10.53 -39.09 -20.33
CA LEU A 92 9.71 -39.13 -21.59
C LEU A 92 8.42 -40.00 -21.32
N PRO A 93 7.45 -40.23 -22.24
CA PRO A 93 6.65 -39.38 -23.15
C PRO A 93 5.10 -39.49 -22.92
N MET A 94 4.33 -38.71 -23.69
CA MET A 94 2.90 -38.35 -23.57
C MET A 94 1.82 -39.44 -23.77
N ALA A 95 0.64 -39.21 -23.17
CA ALA A 95 -0.68 -39.37 -23.81
C ALA A 95 -1.52 -38.10 -23.57
N PRO A 96 -2.30 -37.59 -24.54
CA PRO A 96 -2.98 -36.30 -24.42
C PRO A 96 -4.34 -36.48 -23.73
N GLU A 97 -4.43 -36.11 -22.46
CA GLU A 97 -5.73 -35.93 -21.81
C GLU A 97 -6.10 -34.44 -21.88
N ALA A 98 -7.24 -34.16 -22.51
CA ALA A 98 -7.72 -32.80 -22.75
C ALA A 98 -7.87 -32.05 -21.42
N ALA A 99 -7.17 -30.92 -21.31
CA ALA A 99 -7.22 -30.08 -20.12
C ALA A 99 -8.66 -29.60 -19.85
N PRO A 100 -9.16 -29.68 -18.61
CA PRO A 100 -10.44 -29.07 -18.25
C PRO A 100 -10.33 -27.55 -18.41
N ALA A 101 -11.38 -26.95 -18.97
CA ALA A 101 -11.44 -25.51 -19.18
C ALA A 101 -11.20 -24.75 -17.86
N PRO A 102 -10.41 -23.66 -17.87
CA PRO A 102 -10.16 -22.89 -16.66
C PRO A 102 -11.48 -22.31 -16.15
N ALA A 103 -11.71 -22.43 -14.83
CA ALA A 103 -12.79 -21.75 -14.15
C ALA A 103 -12.78 -20.25 -14.51
N PRO A 104 -13.95 -19.59 -14.60
CA PRO A 104 -14.03 -18.19 -15.01
C PRO A 104 -13.17 -17.35 -14.06
N ARG A 105 -12.07 -16.81 -14.60
CA ARG A 105 -11.30 -15.77 -13.93
C ARG A 105 -12.26 -14.62 -13.72
N VAL A 106 -12.54 -14.26 -12.47
CA VAL A 106 -13.14 -12.96 -12.17
C VAL A 106 -12.21 -11.94 -12.79
N ALA A 107 -12.66 -11.31 -13.88
CA ALA A 107 -11.86 -10.31 -14.57
C ALA A 107 -11.51 -9.22 -13.56
N ALA A 108 -10.24 -8.83 -13.49
CA ALA A 108 -9.87 -7.66 -12.70
C ALA A 108 -10.74 -6.49 -13.18
N PRO A 109 -11.34 -5.71 -12.26
CA PRO A 109 -12.18 -4.58 -12.66
C PRO A 109 -11.40 -3.67 -13.60
N THR A 110 -12.03 -3.28 -14.70
CA THR A 110 -11.45 -2.29 -15.61
C THR A 110 -11.36 -0.96 -14.86
N PRO A 111 -10.20 -0.29 -14.83
CA PRO A 111 -10.04 0.96 -14.12
C PRO A 111 -11.02 2.02 -14.67
N VAL A 112 -11.62 2.79 -13.76
CA VAL A 112 -12.60 3.83 -14.13
C VAL A 112 -11.89 5.18 -14.18
N ALA A 113 -12.10 5.96 -15.24
CA ALA A 113 -11.60 7.33 -15.29
C ALA A 113 -12.31 8.20 -14.24
N LEU A 114 -11.54 9.03 -13.53
CA LEU A 114 -12.05 10.03 -12.59
C LEU A 114 -11.61 11.43 -13.05
N PRO A 115 -12.29 12.01 -14.07
CA PRO A 115 -11.82 13.24 -14.73
C PRO A 115 -11.67 14.43 -13.78
N ASN A 116 -12.48 14.48 -12.72
CA ASN A 116 -12.45 15.54 -11.73
C ASN A 116 -11.15 15.55 -10.88
N LEU A 117 -10.38 14.47 -10.89
CA LEU A 117 -9.07 14.39 -10.24
C LEU A 117 -7.93 14.92 -11.13
N GLY A 118 -8.22 15.34 -12.36
CA GLY A 118 -7.21 15.82 -13.30
C GLY A 118 -6.18 14.72 -13.60
N ARG A 119 -4.90 15.01 -13.36
CA ARG A 119 -3.79 14.09 -13.61
C ARG A 119 -3.33 13.40 -12.34
N ILE A 120 -3.52 12.08 -12.28
CA ILE A 120 -3.16 11.25 -11.14
C ILE A 120 -1.68 10.84 -11.22
N LEU A 121 -0.89 11.27 -10.22
CA LEU A 121 0.53 10.94 -10.06
C LEU A 121 0.73 10.09 -8.81
N ALA A 122 1.12 8.83 -9.01
CA ALA A 122 1.46 7.94 -7.89
C ALA A 122 2.93 8.15 -7.47
N VAL A 123 3.18 8.58 -6.24
CA VAL A 123 4.53 8.72 -5.68
C VAL A 123 4.86 7.47 -4.90
N SER A 124 5.90 6.74 -5.30
CA SER A 124 6.24 5.43 -4.75
C SER A 124 7.73 5.32 -4.41
N SER A 125 8.06 4.41 -3.50
CA SER A 125 9.42 4.06 -3.15
C SER A 125 9.56 2.56 -2.97
N GLY A 126 10.75 2.03 -3.25
CA GLY A 126 11.03 0.62 -3.03
C GLY A 126 11.08 0.21 -1.56
N LYS A 127 11.39 1.16 -0.67
CA LYS A 127 11.55 0.94 0.77
C LYS A 127 11.03 2.12 1.60
N GLY A 128 10.83 1.89 2.89
CA GLY A 128 10.56 2.94 3.87
C GLY A 128 11.79 3.82 4.15
N GLY A 129 11.56 5.04 4.63
CA GLY A 129 12.62 5.94 5.11
C GLY A 129 13.40 6.70 4.03
N VAL A 130 13.05 6.59 2.74
CA VAL A 130 13.68 7.39 1.66
C VAL A 130 13.14 8.83 1.56
N GLY A 131 12.18 9.20 2.40
CA GLY A 131 11.51 10.51 2.37
C GLY A 131 10.46 10.66 1.27
N LYS A 132 9.81 9.56 0.87
CA LYS A 132 8.70 9.56 -0.11
C LYS A 132 7.59 10.56 0.26
N SER A 133 7.05 10.48 1.48
CA SER A 133 5.99 11.39 1.95
C SER A 133 6.46 12.86 2.00
N THR A 134 7.73 13.09 2.34
CA THR A 134 8.37 14.41 2.25
C THR A 134 8.38 14.95 0.83
N VAL A 135 8.73 14.12 -0.15
CA VAL A 135 8.68 14.49 -1.57
C VAL A 135 7.23 14.73 -2.00
N SER A 136 6.29 13.86 -1.63
CA SER A 136 4.86 14.00 -1.95
C SER A 136 4.26 15.32 -1.45
N VAL A 137 4.51 15.68 -0.18
CA VAL A 137 4.03 16.93 0.43
C VAL A 137 4.63 18.15 -0.27
N ASN A 138 5.96 18.22 -0.38
CA ASN A 138 6.61 19.41 -0.93
C ASN A 138 6.34 19.56 -2.43
N LEU A 139 6.19 18.45 -3.18
CA LEU A 139 5.75 18.46 -4.57
C LEU A 139 4.32 18.98 -4.71
N ALA A 140 3.38 18.52 -3.89
CA ALA A 140 1.99 18.96 -3.95
C ALA A 140 1.87 20.47 -3.67
N ILE A 141 2.59 20.97 -2.67
CA ILE A 141 2.63 22.40 -2.36
C ILE A 141 3.29 23.20 -3.49
N ALA A 142 4.40 22.72 -4.05
CA ALA A 142 5.04 23.38 -5.18
C ALA A 142 4.12 23.46 -6.41
N LEU A 143 3.36 22.40 -6.71
CA LEU A 143 2.34 22.43 -7.77
C LEU A 143 1.24 23.46 -7.47
N ALA A 144 0.76 23.56 -6.23
CA ALA A 144 -0.23 24.56 -5.84
C ALA A 144 0.33 26.00 -5.97
N GLN A 145 1.59 26.22 -5.62
CA GLN A 145 2.29 27.51 -5.79
C GLN A 145 2.49 27.90 -7.26
N LEU A 146 2.55 26.91 -8.18
CA LEU A 146 2.51 27.15 -9.62
C LEU A 146 1.11 27.48 -10.15
N GLY A 147 0.08 27.51 -9.29
CA GLY A 147 -1.29 27.90 -9.62
C GLY A 147 -2.23 26.75 -9.97
N TYR A 148 -1.81 25.49 -9.78
CA TYR A 148 -2.66 24.33 -10.04
C TYR A 148 -3.58 24.02 -8.85
N ARG A 149 -4.75 23.44 -9.15
CA ARG A 149 -5.65 22.87 -8.13
C ARG A 149 -5.14 21.47 -7.79
N VAL A 150 -4.65 21.29 -6.56
CA VAL A 150 -3.96 20.05 -6.16
C VAL A 150 -4.72 19.32 -5.07
N GLY A 151 -4.88 18.01 -5.26
CA GLY A 151 -5.24 17.08 -4.20
C GLY A 151 -4.06 16.18 -3.83
N LEU A 152 -3.95 15.85 -2.55
CA LEU A 152 -2.99 14.92 -1.98
C LEU A 152 -3.75 13.83 -1.23
N MET A 153 -3.49 12.57 -1.57
CA MET A 153 -4.01 11.41 -0.84
C MET A 153 -2.87 10.67 -0.19
N ASP A 154 -2.89 10.57 1.13
CA ASP A 154 -2.00 9.72 1.89
C ASP A 154 -2.55 8.29 1.91
N ALA A 155 -1.90 7.39 1.17
CA ALA A 155 -2.22 5.97 1.12
C ALA A 155 -1.23 5.13 1.94
N ASP A 156 -0.31 5.74 2.70
CA ASP A 156 0.65 5.03 3.54
C ASP A 156 0.05 4.67 4.90
N ILE A 157 -0.78 3.62 4.87
CA ILE A 157 -1.62 3.20 6.00
C ILE A 157 -0.82 2.79 7.24
N TYR A 158 0.42 2.33 7.04
CA TYR A 158 1.27 1.80 8.10
C TYR A 158 2.02 2.90 8.85
N GLY A 159 2.05 4.12 8.32
CA GLY A 159 2.73 5.26 8.94
C GLY A 159 2.26 6.57 8.32
N PRO A 160 0.99 6.97 8.53
CA PRO A 160 0.44 8.18 7.94
C PRO A 160 1.09 9.42 8.57
N ASN A 161 2.09 9.97 7.87
CA ASN A 161 2.86 11.13 8.36
C ASN A 161 2.32 12.46 7.78
N ILE A 162 1.57 12.41 6.67
CA ILE A 162 1.19 13.61 5.93
C ILE A 162 0.32 14.58 6.76
N PRO A 163 -0.65 14.14 7.60
CA PRO A 163 -1.37 15.03 8.51
C PRO A 163 -0.47 15.92 9.36
N LEU A 164 0.53 15.31 10.00
CA LEU A 164 1.53 16.03 10.82
C LEU A 164 2.32 17.00 9.96
N MET A 165 2.83 16.55 8.81
CA MET A 165 3.62 17.36 7.89
C MET A 165 2.87 18.57 7.32
N MET A 166 1.55 18.49 7.25
CA MET A 166 0.70 19.57 6.76
C MET A 166 0.11 20.43 7.90
N GLY A 167 0.44 20.14 9.16
CA GLY A 167 -0.04 20.88 10.33
C GLY A 167 -1.54 20.69 10.59
N LEU A 168 -2.09 19.51 10.29
CA LEU A 168 -3.51 19.20 10.39
C LEU A 168 -3.77 18.08 11.40
N ASP A 169 -4.65 18.36 12.37
CA ASP A 169 -5.02 17.42 13.45
C ASP A 169 -6.54 17.18 13.58
N GLN A 170 -7.34 17.93 12.84
CA GLN A 170 -8.80 17.82 12.81
C GLN A 170 -9.30 16.61 12.02
N GLN A 171 -10.48 16.11 12.38
CA GLN A 171 -11.16 15.07 11.61
C GLN A 171 -11.95 15.69 10.44
N PRO A 172 -11.96 15.07 9.25
CA PRO A 172 -12.73 15.57 8.13
C PRO A 172 -14.24 15.42 8.39
N GLU A 173 -14.99 16.47 8.08
CA GLU A 173 -16.45 16.47 8.17
C GLU A 173 -17.09 15.76 6.97
N VAL A 174 -18.36 15.38 7.11
CA VAL A 174 -19.17 14.84 6.02
C VAL A 174 -20.25 15.85 5.64
N ASN A 175 -20.34 16.20 4.36
CA ASN A 175 -21.33 17.15 3.88
C ASN A 175 -22.73 16.52 3.73
N LYS A 176 -23.74 17.35 3.41
CA LYS A 176 -25.14 16.92 3.21
C LYS A 176 -25.33 15.88 2.08
N ARG A 177 -24.34 15.70 1.20
CA ARG A 177 -24.33 14.72 0.10
C ARG A 177 -23.63 13.41 0.50
N ALA A 178 -23.37 13.20 1.79
CA ALA A 178 -22.62 12.08 2.33
C ALA A 178 -21.19 11.95 1.74
N LYS A 179 -20.59 13.07 1.33
CA LYS A 179 -19.20 13.13 0.88
C LYS A 179 -18.30 13.67 1.97
N ILE A 180 -17.12 13.09 2.10
CA ILE A 180 -16.06 13.53 3.01
C ILE A 180 -15.50 14.85 2.48
N ILE A 181 -15.50 15.89 3.29
CA ILE A 181 -14.88 17.17 2.96
C ILE A 181 -13.38 17.02 3.20
N PRO A 182 -12.52 17.10 2.16
CA PRO A 182 -11.08 17.05 2.37
C PRO A 182 -10.62 18.24 3.20
N LEU A 183 -9.59 18.04 4.02
CA LEU A 183 -8.94 19.17 4.68
C LEU A 183 -8.11 19.95 3.68
N GLU A 184 -7.76 21.19 4.00
CA GLU A 184 -6.95 22.01 3.11
C GLU A 184 -5.86 22.71 3.90
N ALA A 185 -4.63 22.63 3.40
CA ALA A 185 -3.50 23.38 3.91
C ALA A 185 -2.57 23.74 2.73
N TYR A 186 -1.99 24.93 2.76
CA TYR A 186 -1.05 25.40 1.73
C TYR A 186 -1.59 25.33 0.29
N GLY A 187 -2.91 25.50 0.11
CA GLY A 187 -3.57 25.41 -1.20
C GLY A 187 -3.73 23.98 -1.73
N VAL A 188 -3.50 22.97 -0.90
CA VAL A 188 -3.61 21.55 -1.25
C VAL A 188 -4.76 20.92 -0.45
N LYS A 189 -5.69 20.29 -1.16
CA LYS A 189 -6.73 19.46 -0.55
C LYS A 189 -6.13 18.12 -0.13
N LEU A 190 -6.45 17.64 1.06
CA LEU A 190 -5.82 16.47 1.68
C LEU A 190 -6.85 15.50 2.26
N ILE A 191 -6.63 14.22 1.99
CA ILE A 191 -7.19 13.13 2.79
C ILE A 191 -6.09 12.17 3.21
N SER A 192 -6.17 11.69 4.44
CA SER A 192 -5.29 10.66 5.00
C SER A 192 -6.08 9.77 5.94
N LEU A 193 -5.67 8.51 6.03
CA LEU A 193 -6.16 7.65 7.11
C LEU A 193 -5.70 8.12 8.49
N GLY A 194 -4.61 8.88 8.59
CA GLY A 194 -4.17 9.46 9.84
C GLY A 194 -5.22 10.38 10.50
N PHE A 195 -6.21 10.89 9.76
CA PHE A 195 -7.33 11.63 10.33
C PHE A 195 -8.45 10.74 10.92
N LEU A 196 -8.53 9.49 10.48
CA LEU A 196 -9.62 8.57 10.82
C LEU A 196 -9.22 7.54 11.88
N ILE A 197 -7.93 7.49 12.23
CA ILE A 197 -7.36 6.53 13.17
C ILE A 197 -7.12 7.25 14.50
N GLU A 198 -7.63 6.69 15.59
CA GLU A 198 -7.25 7.11 16.94
C GLU A 198 -5.80 6.71 17.21
N LYS A 199 -4.96 7.67 17.62
CA LYS A 199 -3.50 7.56 17.74
C LYS A 199 -3.01 6.37 18.59
N ASP A 200 -3.85 5.82 19.47
CA ASP A 200 -3.48 4.82 20.47
C ASP A 200 -4.01 3.40 20.18
N GLN A 201 -4.72 3.18 19.07
CA GLN A 201 -5.25 1.84 18.74
C GLN A 201 -4.44 1.15 17.64
N PRO A 202 -3.78 0.01 17.92
CA PRO A 202 -3.11 -0.78 16.89
C PRO A 202 -4.15 -1.42 15.97
N ALA A 203 -4.42 -0.76 14.84
CA ALA A 203 -5.32 -1.28 13.83
C ALA A 203 -4.61 -2.34 12.97
N ILE A 204 -5.22 -3.53 12.85
CA ILE A 204 -4.73 -4.60 11.96
C ILE A 204 -5.25 -4.33 10.55
N TRP A 205 -4.43 -3.65 9.75
CA TRP A 205 -4.74 -3.34 8.35
C TRP A 205 -4.54 -4.55 7.45
N ARG A 206 -5.63 -5.27 7.15
CA ARG A 206 -5.63 -6.32 6.14
C ARG A 206 -5.78 -5.71 4.74
N GLY A 207 -5.11 -6.27 3.74
CA GLY A 207 -5.14 -5.79 2.34
C GLY A 207 -6.52 -5.36 1.82
N PRO A 208 -7.60 -6.15 2.00
CA PRO A 208 -8.93 -5.75 1.54
C PRO A 208 -9.47 -4.44 2.14
N ILE A 209 -9.08 -4.11 3.37
CA ILE A 209 -9.45 -2.84 4.03
C ILE A 209 -8.75 -1.68 3.34
N VAL A 210 -7.45 -1.83 3.07
CA VAL A 210 -6.63 -0.86 2.32
C VAL A 210 -7.24 -0.56 0.96
N MET A 211 -7.60 -1.60 0.21
CA MET A 211 -8.20 -1.47 -1.12
C MET A 211 -9.53 -0.71 -1.06
N LYS A 212 -10.38 -1.06 -0.08
CA LYS A 212 -11.67 -0.38 0.12
C LYS A 212 -11.49 1.10 0.43
N LEU A 213 -10.53 1.45 1.28
CA LEU A 213 -10.28 2.83 1.70
C LEU A 213 -9.73 3.69 0.57
N ILE A 214 -8.80 3.17 -0.24
CA ILE A 214 -8.33 3.85 -1.45
C ILE A 214 -9.51 4.13 -2.39
N GLY A 215 -10.37 3.12 -2.61
CA GLY A 215 -11.56 3.30 -3.44
C GLY A 215 -12.55 4.33 -2.88
N GLN A 216 -12.72 4.36 -1.55
CA GLN A 216 -13.57 5.33 -0.86
C GLN A 216 -12.99 6.74 -0.96
N PHE A 217 -11.68 6.93 -0.77
CA PHE A 217 -11.05 8.25 -0.89
C PHE A 217 -11.12 8.82 -2.30
N LEU A 218 -10.99 7.97 -3.32
CA LEU A 218 -11.12 8.40 -4.71
C LEU A 218 -12.55 8.83 -5.07
N LYS A 219 -13.56 8.16 -4.51
CA LYS A 219 -14.98 8.33 -4.92
C LYS A 219 -15.79 9.21 -3.99
N ASP A 220 -15.55 9.13 -2.68
CA ASP A 220 -16.41 9.67 -1.63
C ASP A 220 -15.87 10.93 -0.97
N VAL A 221 -14.65 11.36 -1.31
CA VAL A 221 -14.15 12.68 -0.94
C VAL A 221 -14.61 13.72 -1.97
N ASP A 222 -15.06 14.88 -1.49
CA ASP A 222 -15.50 16.02 -2.30
C ASP A 222 -14.28 16.82 -2.81
N TRP A 223 -13.50 16.20 -3.70
CA TRP A 223 -12.30 16.80 -4.29
C TRP A 223 -12.60 18.07 -5.10
N GLY A 224 -13.83 18.23 -5.59
CA GLY A 224 -14.16 19.24 -6.58
C GLY A 224 -13.45 18.95 -7.91
N GLN A 225 -12.90 19.99 -8.54
CA GLN A 225 -12.14 19.89 -9.78
C GLN A 225 -10.65 20.15 -9.49
N LEU A 226 -9.80 19.20 -9.82
CA LEU A 226 -8.36 19.23 -9.64
C LEU A 226 -7.64 19.22 -10.99
N ASP A 227 -6.45 19.78 -11.03
CA ASP A 227 -5.52 19.67 -12.16
C ASP A 227 -4.53 18.52 -11.94
N TYR A 228 -4.09 18.34 -10.68
CA TYR A 228 -3.19 17.28 -10.26
C TYR A 228 -3.69 16.59 -8.99
N PHE A 229 -3.57 15.26 -8.97
CA PHE A 229 -3.88 14.44 -7.82
C PHE A 229 -2.67 13.57 -7.47
N VAL A 230 -1.97 13.95 -6.41
CA VAL A 230 -0.77 13.27 -5.92
C VAL A 230 -1.19 12.19 -4.93
N VAL A 231 -0.71 10.97 -5.12
CA VAL A 231 -0.97 9.86 -4.21
C VAL A 231 0.34 9.40 -3.57
N ASP A 232 0.45 9.54 -2.26
CA ASP A 232 1.58 9.02 -1.49
C ASP A 232 1.37 7.54 -1.20
N MET A 233 2.01 6.67 -1.98
CA MET A 233 1.82 5.22 -1.90
C MET A 233 2.55 4.64 -0.69
N PRO A 234 2.13 3.53 -0.07
CA PRO A 234 2.96 2.86 0.92
C PRO A 234 4.26 2.34 0.28
N PRO A 235 5.34 2.13 1.05
CA PRO A 235 6.59 1.60 0.52
C PRO A 235 6.42 0.19 -0.07
N GLY A 236 7.25 -0.16 -1.05
CA GLY A 236 7.30 -1.48 -1.65
C GLY A 236 6.44 -1.61 -2.92
N THR A 237 5.94 -2.82 -3.18
CA THR A 237 5.22 -3.20 -4.41
C THR A 237 3.95 -4.00 -4.10
N GLY A 238 3.19 -3.56 -3.09
CA GLY A 238 2.08 -4.31 -2.50
C GLY A 238 0.69 -4.03 -3.08
N ASP A 239 -0.32 -4.44 -2.31
CA ASP A 239 -1.74 -4.42 -2.71
C ASP A 239 -2.30 -3.01 -2.93
N ALA A 240 -1.77 -1.98 -2.24
CA ALA A 240 -2.25 -0.61 -2.38
C ALA A 240 -1.98 -0.04 -3.77
N GLN A 241 -0.79 -0.30 -4.32
CA GLN A 241 -0.41 0.09 -5.67
C GLN A 241 -1.31 -0.56 -6.70
N LEU A 242 -1.54 -1.88 -6.57
CA LEU A 242 -2.46 -2.63 -7.43
C LEU A 242 -3.89 -2.10 -7.31
N SER A 243 -4.34 -1.80 -6.10
CA SER A 243 -5.68 -1.26 -5.86
C SER A 243 -5.90 0.09 -6.52
N LEU A 244 -4.91 0.98 -6.46
CA LEU A 244 -5.00 2.30 -7.10
C LEU A 244 -5.17 2.14 -8.61
N VAL A 245 -4.29 1.36 -9.26
CA VAL A 245 -4.35 1.15 -10.73
C VAL A 245 -5.56 0.34 -11.17
N GLN A 246 -6.12 -0.52 -10.32
CA GLN A 246 -7.38 -1.23 -10.60
C GLN A 246 -8.61 -0.33 -10.42
N THR A 247 -8.53 0.70 -9.57
CA THR A 247 -9.67 1.58 -9.28
C THR A 247 -9.77 2.73 -10.26
N THR A 248 -8.63 3.32 -10.64
CA THR A 248 -8.57 4.50 -11.51
C THR A 248 -7.41 4.46 -12.48
N LEU A 249 -7.54 5.21 -13.57
CA LEU A 249 -6.45 5.42 -14.52
C LEU A 249 -5.39 6.33 -13.88
N VAL A 250 -4.25 5.74 -13.54
CA VAL A 250 -3.07 6.47 -13.05
C VAL A 250 -2.29 6.99 -14.26
N ASN A 251 -2.07 8.30 -14.35
CA ASN A 251 -1.43 8.92 -15.50
C ASN A 251 0.08 8.69 -15.52
N ALA A 252 0.73 8.72 -14.35
CA ALA A 252 2.14 8.35 -14.23
C ALA A 252 2.53 7.99 -12.78
N ALA A 253 3.71 7.39 -12.63
CA ALA A 253 4.36 7.16 -11.36
C ALA A 253 5.67 7.95 -11.22
N LEU A 254 5.96 8.43 -10.00
CA LEU A 254 7.21 9.07 -9.61
C LEU A 254 7.94 8.17 -8.60
N ILE A 255 9.18 7.80 -8.88
CA ILE A 255 9.95 6.90 -8.01
C ILE A 255 10.93 7.68 -7.15
N VAL A 256 10.78 7.58 -5.83
CA VAL A 256 11.68 8.20 -4.85
C VAL A 256 12.69 7.16 -4.34
N THR A 257 13.96 7.54 -4.36
CA THR A 257 15.08 6.73 -3.85
C THR A 257 16.09 7.61 -3.11
N THR A 258 17.17 7.03 -2.63
CA THR A 258 18.34 7.73 -2.07
C THR A 258 19.62 7.20 -2.75
N PRO A 259 20.79 7.85 -2.61
CA PRO A 259 22.01 7.46 -3.33
C PRO A 259 22.52 6.04 -3.03
N GLN A 260 22.16 5.45 -1.89
CA GLN A 260 22.63 4.13 -1.49
C GLN A 260 22.13 3.03 -2.44
N GLN A 261 23.02 2.10 -2.79
CA GLN A 261 22.73 0.95 -3.66
C GLN A 261 21.58 0.06 -3.15
N VAL A 262 21.43 -0.05 -1.83
CA VAL A 262 20.30 -0.80 -1.24
C VAL A 262 18.96 -0.15 -1.57
N SER A 263 18.89 1.18 -1.62
CA SER A 263 17.67 1.92 -1.97
C SER A 263 17.34 1.79 -3.45
N THR A 264 18.36 1.90 -4.31
CA THR A 264 18.19 1.85 -5.77
C THR A 264 17.74 0.47 -6.25
N GLY A 265 18.23 -0.60 -5.61
CA GLY A 265 17.77 -1.97 -5.87
C GLY A 265 16.29 -2.18 -5.59
N ASP A 266 15.75 -1.58 -4.52
CA ASP A 266 14.32 -1.63 -4.22
C ASP A 266 13.51 -0.69 -5.13
N ALA A 267 14.03 0.50 -5.44
CA ALA A 267 13.40 1.43 -6.38
C ALA A 267 13.25 0.82 -7.78
N LEU A 268 14.21 0.00 -8.24
CA LEU A 268 14.12 -0.78 -9.47
C LEU A 268 12.91 -1.73 -9.47
N ARG A 269 12.57 -2.33 -8.33
CA ARG A 269 11.37 -3.17 -8.20
C ARG A 269 10.10 -2.33 -8.34
N GLY A 270 10.09 -1.12 -7.77
CA GLY A 270 9.03 -0.15 -7.94
C GLY A 270 8.79 0.22 -9.41
N VAL A 271 9.84 0.55 -10.15
CA VAL A 271 9.77 0.83 -11.61
C VAL A 271 9.13 -0.35 -12.35
N LYS A 272 9.66 -1.56 -12.17
CA LYS A 272 9.16 -2.77 -12.84
C LYS A 272 7.72 -3.11 -12.48
N MET A 273 7.26 -2.73 -11.28
CA MET A 273 5.88 -2.95 -10.87
C MET A 273 4.92 -2.08 -11.67
N PHE A 274 5.21 -0.78 -11.82
CA PHE A 274 4.38 0.13 -12.63
C PHE A 274 4.39 -0.23 -14.12
N GLU A 275 5.54 -0.66 -14.65
CA GLU A 275 5.64 -1.18 -16.03
C GLU A 275 4.71 -2.38 -16.26
N ARG A 276 4.66 -3.33 -15.30
CA ARG A 276 3.80 -4.51 -15.38
C ARG A 276 2.31 -4.19 -15.39
N VAL A 277 1.91 -3.06 -14.79
CA VAL A 277 0.52 -2.59 -14.79
C VAL A 277 0.27 -1.48 -15.82
N ALA A 278 1.19 -1.33 -16.78
CA ALA A 278 1.11 -0.37 -17.88
C ALA A 278 0.93 1.10 -17.44
N VAL A 279 1.45 1.45 -16.27
CA VAL A 279 1.52 2.86 -15.83
C VAL A 279 2.91 3.40 -16.18
N PRO A 280 3.00 4.51 -16.94
CA PRO A 280 4.29 5.07 -17.30
C PRO A 280 4.98 5.63 -16.06
N VAL A 281 6.27 5.35 -15.93
CA VAL A 281 7.09 5.97 -14.89
C VAL A 281 7.65 7.27 -15.45
N LEU A 282 7.30 8.38 -14.80
CA LEU A 282 7.70 9.73 -15.23
C LEU A 282 9.21 9.97 -15.07
N GLY A 283 9.78 9.40 -14.02
CA GLY A 283 11.20 9.50 -13.72
C GLY A 283 11.51 9.20 -12.26
N ILE A 284 12.76 9.45 -11.89
CA ILE A 284 13.31 9.17 -10.56
C ILE A 284 13.63 10.46 -9.84
N VAL A 285 13.38 10.50 -8.53
CA VAL A 285 13.83 11.53 -7.61
C VAL A 285 14.81 10.90 -6.64
N GLU A 286 16.04 11.41 -6.61
CA GLU A 286 17.01 11.05 -5.60
C GLU A 286 16.88 12.03 -4.43
N ASN A 287 16.42 11.54 -3.29
CA ASN A 287 16.34 12.33 -2.07
C ASN A 287 17.59 12.13 -1.22
N MET A 288 17.87 13.08 -0.32
CA MET A 288 19.03 13.04 0.57
C MET A 288 20.37 12.90 -0.19
N SER A 289 20.49 13.61 -1.32
CA SER A 289 21.60 13.45 -2.27
C SER A 289 22.94 14.01 -1.77
N TRP A 290 22.91 15.12 -1.06
CA TRP A 290 24.09 15.71 -0.41
C TRP A 290 23.65 16.58 0.77
N PHE A 291 24.56 16.83 1.71
CA PHE A 291 24.41 17.86 2.74
C PHE A 291 25.35 19.02 2.42
N GLU A 292 24.87 20.25 2.41
CA GLU A 292 25.71 21.42 2.18
C GLU A 292 26.44 21.78 3.48
N ASN A 293 27.77 21.84 3.44
CA ASN A 293 28.55 22.22 4.62
C ASN A 293 28.24 23.70 4.97
N PRO A 294 27.75 24.00 6.19
CA PRO A 294 27.37 25.36 6.57
C PRO A 294 28.55 26.34 6.66
N GLU A 295 29.77 25.85 6.84
CA GLU A 295 30.99 26.68 6.93
C GLU A 295 31.60 26.99 5.57
N THR A 296 31.55 26.02 4.64
CA THR A 296 32.28 26.10 3.36
C THR A 296 31.38 26.16 2.13
N GLY A 297 30.09 25.84 2.25
CA GLY A 297 29.16 25.69 1.12
C GLY A 297 29.43 24.46 0.24
N THR A 298 30.40 23.62 0.59
CA THR A 298 30.76 22.45 -0.23
C THR A 298 29.80 21.29 0.00
N PRO A 299 29.36 20.56 -1.04
CA PRO A 299 28.48 19.41 -0.88
C PRO A 299 29.20 18.20 -0.26
N ILE A 300 28.58 17.58 0.73
CA ILE A 300 29.04 16.37 1.42
C ILE A 300 28.08 15.22 1.07
N ALA A 301 28.60 14.18 0.43
CA ALA A 301 27.84 12.99 0.06
C ALA A 301 27.73 12.01 1.23
N MET A 302 26.90 12.32 2.24
CA MET A 302 26.77 11.50 3.46
C MET A 302 26.36 10.04 3.19
N PHE A 303 25.66 9.81 2.08
CA PHE A 303 25.10 8.52 1.70
C PHE A 303 25.64 7.99 0.37
N GLY A 304 26.78 8.53 -0.09
CA GLY A 304 27.26 8.33 -1.44
C GLY A 304 26.56 9.23 -2.44
N SER A 305 26.86 9.06 -3.72
CA SER A 305 26.33 9.90 -4.80
C SER A 305 26.02 9.08 -6.06
N GLY A 306 25.08 9.56 -6.87
CA GLY A 306 24.82 9.05 -8.21
C GLY A 306 24.01 7.76 -8.30
N GLY A 307 23.52 7.21 -7.19
CA GLY A 307 22.72 5.98 -7.21
C GLY A 307 21.41 6.13 -8.00
N GLY A 308 20.70 7.24 -7.81
CA GLY A 308 19.49 7.58 -8.56
C GLY A 308 19.78 7.80 -10.04
N GLN A 309 20.89 8.46 -10.39
CA GLN A 309 21.30 8.65 -11.78
C GLN A 309 21.65 7.32 -12.46
N GLN A 310 22.37 6.44 -11.77
CA GLN A 310 22.69 5.10 -12.29
C GLN A 310 21.42 4.29 -12.53
N LEU A 311 20.47 4.32 -11.59
CA LEU A 311 19.18 3.66 -11.76
C LEU A 311 18.42 4.24 -12.96
N ALA A 312 18.35 5.57 -13.08
CA ALA A 312 17.68 6.24 -14.19
C ALA A 312 18.25 5.82 -15.55
N THR A 313 19.57 5.82 -15.69
CA THR A 313 20.25 5.31 -16.89
C THR A 313 19.96 3.82 -17.13
N GLN A 314 19.95 3.00 -16.08
CA GLN A 314 19.72 1.55 -16.19
C GLN A 314 18.31 1.22 -16.73
N VAL A 315 17.29 1.99 -16.36
CA VAL A 315 15.90 1.76 -16.79
C VAL A 315 15.46 2.68 -17.94
N GLY A 316 16.36 3.51 -18.48
CA GLY A 316 16.04 4.42 -19.57
C GLY A 316 15.06 5.54 -19.19
N LEU A 317 15.11 6.00 -17.94
CA LEU A 317 14.29 7.09 -17.40
C LEU A 317 15.14 8.32 -17.08
N ASP A 318 14.48 9.45 -16.88
CA ASP A 318 15.13 10.68 -16.43
C ASP A 318 15.28 10.74 -14.90
N LEU A 319 16.40 11.28 -14.44
CA LEU A 319 16.53 11.79 -13.08
C LEU A 319 15.90 13.19 -13.03
N LEU A 320 14.76 13.30 -12.35
CA LEU A 320 13.95 14.52 -12.30
C LEU A 320 14.47 15.54 -11.29
N ALA A 321 15.00 15.07 -10.16
CA ALA A 321 15.60 15.93 -9.16
C ALA A 321 16.59 15.16 -8.28
N GLN A 322 17.53 15.92 -7.73
CA GLN A 322 18.36 15.52 -6.59
C GLN A 322 18.08 16.51 -5.46
N ILE A 323 17.54 16.03 -4.35
CA ILE A 323 17.10 16.87 -3.23
C ILE A 323 18.18 16.82 -2.14
N PRO A 324 18.70 17.97 -1.69
CA PRO A 324 19.67 18.01 -0.60
C PRO A 324 19.05 17.57 0.73
N MET A 325 19.91 17.10 1.63
CA MET A 325 19.62 17.04 3.05
C MET A 325 19.68 18.45 3.62
N ASP A 326 18.52 18.99 3.93
CA ASP A 326 18.36 20.27 4.62
C ASP A 326 17.58 20.01 5.92
N PRO A 327 18.16 20.26 7.11
CA PRO A 327 17.48 20.05 8.38
C PRO A 327 16.12 20.74 8.47
N ARG A 328 15.95 21.88 7.80
CA ARG A 328 14.70 22.63 7.78
C ARG A 328 13.57 21.90 7.06
N ILE A 329 13.87 20.95 6.16
CA ILE A 329 12.86 20.07 5.56
C ILE A 329 12.28 19.14 6.64
N SER A 330 13.14 18.57 7.49
CA SER A 330 12.70 17.69 8.58
C SER A 330 11.94 18.47 9.64
N GLU A 331 12.50 19.60 10.10
CA GLU A 331 11.86 20.48 11.08
C GLU A 331 10.51 20.99 10.59
N GLY A 332 10.42 21.40 9.33
CA GLY A 332 9.17 21.79 8.70
C GLY A 332 8.16 20.65 8.62
N GLY A 333 8.60 19.40 8.41
CA GLY A 333 7.75 18.23 8.48
C GLY A 333 7.21 17.95 9.89
N ASP A 334 8.06 18.06 10.91
CA ASP A 334 7.67 17.77 12.29
C ASP A 334 6.78 18.85 12.91
N THR A 335 6.96 20.10 12.47
CA THR A 335 6.18 21.26 12.96
C THR A 335 4.95 21.57 12.10
N GLY A 336 4.71 20.79 11.05
CA GLY A 336 3.61 21.03 10.11
C GLY A 336 3.77 22.31 9.31
N ARG A 337 5.00 22.78 9.09
CA ARG A 337 5.38 23.98 8.36
C ARG A 337 6.38 23.64 7.23
N PRO A 338 5.94 22.99 6.14
CA PRO A 338 6.83 22.53 5.07
C PRO A 338 7.72 23.65 4.51
N LEU A 339 9.00 23.35 4.32
CA LEU A 339 10.01 24.33 3.89
C LEU A 339 9.60 25.08 2.61
N VAL A 340 9.04 24.37 1.63
CA VAL A 340 8.58 24.98 0.37
C VAL A 340 7.45 26.00 0.58
N ALA A 341 6.65 25.86 1.63
CA ALA A 341 5.60 26.81 1.98
C ALA A 341 6.14 28.03 2.73
N VAL A 342 7.03 27.82 3.71
CA VAL A 342 7.51 28.88 4.61
C VAL A 342 8.71 29.67 4.07
N GLU A 343 9.60 29.03 3.32
CA GLU A 343 10.75 29.65 2.68
C GLU A 343 10.87 29.21 1.21
N PRO A 344 9.99 29.71 0.30
CA PRO A 344 9.97 29.28 -1.11
C PRO A 344 11.28 29.55 -1.86
N THR A 345 12.08 30.52 -1.40
CA THR A 345 13.36 30.90 -2.02
C THR A 345 14.56 30.11 -1.51
N ALA A 346 14.39 29.25 -0.50
CA ALA A 346 15.47 28.40 0.01
C ALA A 346 16.00 27.47 -1.10
N PRO A 347 17.30 27.10 -1.09
CA PRO A 347 17.88 26.23 -2.12
C PRO A 347 17.10 24.92 -2.32
N ALA A 348 16.72 24.24 -1.23
CA ALA A 348 15.91 23.03 -1.30
C ALA A 348 14.48 23.28 -1.85
N SER A 349 13.83 24.37 -1.46
CA SER A 349 12.51 24.75 -1.99
C SER A 349 12.52 25.00 -3.51
N LYS A 350 13.61 25.60 -4.01
CA LYS A 350 13.81 25.78 -5.46
C LYS A 350 13.92 24.44 -6.19
N VAL A 351 14.54 23.42 -5.58
CA VAL A 351 14.58 22.06 -6.16
C VAL A 351 13.17 21.47 -6.25
N PHE A 352 12.33 21.61 -5.23
CA PHE A 352 10.93 21.16 -5.30
C PHE A 352 10.10 21.91 -6.34
N THR A 353 10.30 23.22 -6.47
CA THR A 353 9.64 24.04 -7.50
C THR A 353 10.07 23.60 -8.91
N ALA A 354 11.36 23.35 -9.13
CA ALA A 354 11.88 22.83 -10.39
C ALA A 354 11.36 21.40 -10.68
N LEU A 355 11.27 20.54 -9.65
CA LEU A 355 10.67 19.22 -9.76
C LEU A 355 9.20 19.31 -10.20
N ALA A 356 8.42 20.21 -9.59
CA ALA A 356 7.02 20.43 -9.97
C ALA A 356 6.87 20.85 -11.44
N ALA A 357 7.71 21.78 -11.91
CA ALA A 357 7.73 22.18 -13.33
C ALA A 357 8.06 21.00 -14.26
N ARG A 358 9.09 20.21 -13.94
CA ARG A 358 9.46 19.01 -14.74
C ARG A 358 8.35 17.94 -14.71
N VAL A 359 7.66 17.80 -13.59
CA VAL A 359 6.49 16.91 -13.48
C VAL A 359 5.37 17.39 -14.39
N VAL A 360 5.05 18.69 -14.39
CA VAL A 360 4.05 19.28 -15.28
C VAL A 360 4.38 18.99 -16.75
N ASP A 361 5.62 19.26 -17.16
CA ASP A 361 6.10 19.05 -18.53
C ASP A 361 6.01 17.59 -18.96
N GLY A 362 6.51 16.68 -18.13
CA GLY A 362 6.48 15.25 -18.44
C GLY A 362 5.05 14.69 -18.48
N MET A 363 4.16 15.17 -17.60
CA MET A 363 2.75 14.79 -17.64
C MET A 363 2.03 15.33 -18.89
N ASN A 364 2.40 16.54 -19.36
CA ASN A 364 1.91 17.09 -20.63
C ASN A 364 2.38 16.23 -21.80
N ALA A 365 3.65 15.81 -21.80
CA ALA A 365 4.20 14.97 -22.85
C ALA A 365 3.56 13.58 -22.90
N ILE A 366 3.23 12.97 -21.75
CA ILE A 366 2.47 11.71 -21.70
C ILE A 366 1.07 11.90 -22.28
N ALA A 367 0.37 12.96 -21.89
CA ALA A 367 -0.98 13.26 -22.38
C ALA A 367 -1.04 13.54 -23.88
N ALA A 368 0.05 14.03 -24.49
CA ALA A 368 0.12 14.27 -25.93
C ALA A 368 0.40 13.01 -26.78
N ARG A 369 0.82 11.90 -26.14
CA ARG A 369 1.18 10.64 -26.81
C ARG A 369 0.04 9.62 -26.83
N GLY A 370 -0.96 9.78 -25.97
CA GLY A 370 -2.18 8.98 -25.91
C GLY A 370 -3.36 9.76 -26.45
#